data_AF-A0A2E5C1S1-F1
#
_entry.id   AF-A0A2E5C1S1-F1
#
_cell.length_a   1.000
_cell.length_b   1.000
_cell.length_c   1.000
_cell.angle_alpha   90.00
_cell.angle_beta   90.00
_cell.angle_gamma   90.00
#
_symmetry.space_group_name_H-M   'P 1'
#
loop_
_entity.id
_entity.type
_entity.pdbx_description
1 polymer ?
#
loop_
_entity_poly.entity_id
_entity_poly.type
_entity_poly.pdbx_seq_one_letter_code
_entity_poly.pdbx_strand_id
1 'polypeptide(L)'
;MCPSTIESNLAKIYFPLTANPVGYNHLMVAENVLWQIPETQLLVFILSNGRHPDPFKPFQIPHLSLRYEILRSALLQWPDPEKSLPAKYAAEYGVELKLGSKNCTISRWELSFSRPLRLVDHVHYFSTEEKISLIVGADLIQRMLDPRIFSDHDLALIESSCLMIAAQRDDIDLNLTLQLIKKKRGVELTVNQMNQDLLPKKLQNFYQISSTQIRKATQAGHSLETFLPVNASLYVSQNYYYKMGKQKTHSNILHLNEFEYSCFELQKKLKEVAFKLQEHLGKRAKNGQPYRFSVVETSTGGQISQTFTSLNGASDHFLDGRIIYDKEAQKQFLDVKEFEDSSVSKTRAQSLASEMQRQSGADWALAETGMAGPPSKDKQSRKNGQCYLGLVTSTKVRYKFLQFNPFLTRKEHQLMFAIEAFVWVEKELRINC
;
A
#
# COMPACT_ATOMS: atom_id res chain seq x y z
N MET A 1 -33.96 15.35 31.77
CA MET A 1 -33.91 14.12 30.96
C MET A 1 -32.45 13.73 30.85
N CYS A 2 -32.07 12.58 31.39
CA CYS A 2 -30.70 12.07 31.24
C CYS A 2 -30.44 11.79 29.76
N PRO A 3 -29.28 12.18 29.20
CA PRO A 3 -28.90 11.70 27.88
C PRO A 3 -28.81 10.17 27.95
N SER A 4 -29.27 9.51 26.89
CA SER A 4 -29.26 8.05 26.82
C SER A 4 -27.83 7.53 27.00
N THR A 5 -27.65 6.39 27.68
CA THR A 5 -26.35 5.73 27.95
C THR A 5 -25.52 5.37 26.70
N ILE A 6 -26.03 5.63 25.50
CA ILE A 6 -25.31 5.50 24.24
C ILE A 6 -24.51 6.79 23.93
N GLU A 7 -24.99 7.97 24.35
CA GLU A 7 -24.36 9.27 24.08
C GLU A 7 -23.11 9.52 24.95
N SER A 8 -23.02 8.96 26.18
CA SER A 8 -21.81 9.08 27.02
C SER A 8 -20.61 8.29 26.46
N ASN A 9 -20.88 7.14 25.83
CA ASN A 9 -19.86 6.19 25.35
C ASN A 9 -19.16 6.58 24.04
N LEU A 10 -19.66 7.62 23.36
CA LEU A 10 -19.10 8.15 22.13
C LEU A 10 -18.32 9.46 22.34
N ALA A 11 -18.42 10.08 23.52
CA ALA A 11 -17.66 11.29 23.84
C ALA A 11 -16.15 11.05 23.87
N LYS A 12 -15.70 9.83 24.23
CA LYS A 12 -14.29 9.43 24.24
C LYS A 12 -14.08 8.13 23.47
N ILE A 13 -13.24 8.20 22.43
CA ILE A 13 -12.93 7.06 21.55
C ILE A 13 -11.44 6.75 21.66
N TYR A 14 -11.10 5.46 21.77
CA TYR A 14 -9.71 5.04 21.89
C TYR A 14 -9.23 4.37 20.60
N PHE A 15 -7.98 4.64 20.23
CA PHE A 15 -7.37 4.13 19.02
C PHE A 15 -6.08 3.34 19.31
N PRO A 16 -6.18 2.03 19.57
CA PRO A 16 -5.03 1.15 19.74
C PRO A 16 -4.25 0.96 18.44
N LEU A 17 -2.96 1.25 18.48
CA LEU A 17 -2.06 1.23 17.33
C LEU A 17 -0.72 0.58 17.68
N THR A 18 -0.15 -0.13 16.70
CA THR A 18 1.29 -0.45 16.76
C THR A 18 2.13 0.77 16.36
N ALA A 19 1.66 1.58 15.40
CA ALA A 19 2.32 2.81 14.92
C ALA A 19 3.82 2.61 14.63
N ASN A 20 4.16 1.66 13.75
CA ASN A 20 5.55 1.30 13.42
C ASN A 20 5.91 1.60 11.95
N PRO A 21 6.01 2.87 11.53
CA PRO A 21 5.61 4.09 12.24
C PRO A 21 4.12 4.39 12.05
N VAL A 22 3.61 5.42 12.74
CA VAL A 22 2.36 6.09 12.34
C VAL A 22 2.54 6.73 10.96
N GLY A 23 1.44 6.97 10.25
CA GLY A 23 1.41 7.68 8.97
C GLY A 23 0.03 8.24 8.69
N TYR A 24 -0.14 8.85 7.52
CA TYR A 24 -1.38 9.55 7.17
C TYR A 24 -2.62 8.64 7.19
N ASN A 25 -2.50 7.34 6.92
CA ASN A 25 -3.63 6.41 7.09
C ASN A 25 -4.21 6.48 8.51
N HIS A 26 -3.38 6.33 9.54
CA HIS A 26 -3.85 6.33 10.92
C HIS A 26 -4.49 7.67 11.29
N LEU A 27 -3.88 8.78 10.86
CA LEU A 27 -4.42 10.12 11.11
C LEU A 27 -5.73 10.33 10.36
N MET A 28 -5.86 9.80 9.14
CA MET A 28 -7.08 9.86 8.35
C MET A 28 -8.21 9.02 8.94
N VAL A 29 -7.89 7.84 9.48
CA VAL A 29 -8.86 7.01 10.21
C VAL A 29 -9.36 7.75 11.44
N ALA A 30 -8.47 8.39 12.21
CA ALA A 30 -8.85 9.20 13.37
C ALA A 30 -9.69 10.43 12.96
N GLU A 31 -9.29 11.12 11.89
CA GLU A 31 -10.04 12.23 11.29
C GLU A 31 -11.46 11.78 10.89
N ASN A 32 -11.59 10.68 10.16
CA ASN A 32 -12.88 10.19 9.69
C ASN A 32 -13.85 9.86 10.82
N VAL A 33 -13.36 9.35 11.97
CA VAL A 33 -14.20 9.14 13.15
C VAL A 33 -14.84 10.45 13.62
N LEU A 34 -14.11 11.57 13.63
CA LEU A 34 -14.66 12.88 14.00
C LEU A 34 -15.66 13.41 12.98
N TRP A 35 -15.60 12.94 11.73
CA TRP A 35 -16.60 13.24 10.70
C TRP A 35 -17.85 12.39 10.87
N GLN A 36 -17.67 11.10 11.14
CA GLN A 36 -18.76 10.13 11.28
C GLN A 36 -19.51 10.26 12.62
N ILE A 37 -18.81 10.65 13.68
CA ILE A 37 -19.34 10.73 15.06
C ILE A 37 -19.01 12.13 15.62
N PRO A 38 -19.78 13.17 15.23
CA PRO A 38 -19.53 14.56 15.64
C PRO A 38 -19.55 14.80 17.15
N GLU A 39 -20.17 13.91 17.92
CA GLU A 39 -20.24 13.95 19.39
C GLU A 39 -18.91 13.59 20.07
N THR A 40 -17.94 13.08 19.31
CA THR A 40 -16.62 12.72 19.82
C THR A 40 -15.88 13.96 20.34
N GLN A 41 -15.67 14.04 21.65
CA GLN A 41 -14.95 15.13 22.30
C GLN A 41 -13.45 14.85 22.41
N LEU A 42 -13.06 13.58 22.61
CA LEU A 42 -11.67 13.19 22.79
C LEU A 42 -11.33 11.86 22.11
N LEU A 43 -10.33 11.88 21.25
CA LEU A 43 -9.71 10.69 20.67
C LEU A 43 -8.39 10.37 21.40
N VAL A 44 -8.32 9.20 22.01
CA VAL A 44 -7.16 8.75 22.79
C VAL A 44 -6.36 7.71 21.99
N PHE A 45 -5.21 8.09 21.47
CA PHE A 45 -4.30 7.15 20.83
C PHE A 45 -3.62 6.27 21.88
N ILE A 46 -3.69 4.96 21.70
CA ILE A 46 -3.05 3.96 22.55
C ILE A 46 -1.94 3.31 21.75
N LEU A 47 -0.72 3.33 22.25
CA LEU A 47 0.41 2.71 21.58
C LEU A 47 0.75 1.37 22.22
N SER A 48 0.68 0.29 21.44
CA SER A 48 1.22 -1.01 21.85
C SER A 48 2.66 -0.82 22.32
N ASN A 49 3.06 -1.45 23.42
CA ASN A 49 4.44 -1.40 23.91
C ASN A 49 5.44 -2.19 23.05
N GLY A 50 5.00 -2.72 21.90
CA GLY A 50 5.84 -3.42 20.93
C GLY A 50 6.15 -4.87 21.31
N ARG A 51 5.61 -5.35 22.43
CA ARG A 51 5.71 -6.74 22.88
C ARG A 51 4.36 -7.40 22.65
N HIS A 52 4.13 -7.94 21.46
CA HIS A 52 2.86 -8.55 21.11
C HIS A 52 2.93 -10.08 21.24
N PRO A 53 1.92 -10.74 21.83
CA PRO A 53 1.85 -12.21 21.85
C PRO A 53 1.47 -12.83 20.49
N ASP A 54 1.37 -12.04 19.42
CA ASP A 54 0.94 -12.54 18.11
C ASP A 54 2.17 -13.14 17.42
N PRO A 55 2.19 -14.46 17.19
CA PRO A 55 3.34 -15.15 16.62
C PRO A 55 3.64 -14.70 15.18
N PHE A 56 2.71 -14.01 14.52
CA PHE A 56 2.84 -13.51 13.16
C PHE A 56 3.32 -12.06 13.08
N LYS A 57 3.48 -11.36 14.22
CA LYS A 57 4.05 -10.00 14.21
C LYS A 57 5.58 -10.04 14.16
N PRO A 58 6.21 -9.12 13.40
CA PRO A 58 7.66 -9.09 13.30
C PRO A 58 8.27 -8.73 14.67
N PHE A 59 9.34 -9.43 15.05
CA PHE A 59 10.01 -9.23 16.34
C PHE A 59 10.76 -7.89 16.47
N GLN A 60 11.03 -7.17 15.36
CA GLN A 60 11.74 -5.89 15.40
C GLN A 60 10.75 -4.72 15.34
N ILE A 61 10.18 -4.37 16.49
CA ILE A 61 9.39 -3.14 16.68
C ILE A 61 10.26 -2.14 17.44
N PRO A 62 10.43 -0.90 16.96
CA PRO A 62 11.17 0.12 17.69
C PRO A 62 10.55 0.40 19.06
N HIS A 63 11.40 0.86 19.98
CA HIS A 63 10.96 1.16 21.34
C HIS A 63 9.76 2.12 21.36
N LEU A 64 8.86 1.91 22.32
CA LEU A 64 7.63 2.67 22.46
C LEU A 64 7.86 4.19 22.51
N SER A 65 8.92 4.65 23.18
CA SER A 65 9.25 6.08 23.25
C SER A 65 9.50 6.72 21.88
N LEU A 66 10.20 6.04 20.97
CA LEU A 66 10.43 6.56 19.61
C LEU A 66 9.10 6.68 18.85
N ARG A 67 8.26 5.64 18.92
CA ARG A 67 6.95 5.64 18.25
C ARG A 67 6.00 6.70 18.83
N TYR A 68 6.07 6.93 20.13
CA TYR A 68 5.37 8.01 20.82
C TYR A 68 5.81 9.38 20.28
N GLU A 69 7.11 9.63 20.15
CA GLU A 69 7.61 10.91 19.62
C GLU A 69 7.21 11.13 18.15
N ILE A 70 7.24 10.08 17.32
CA ILE A 70 6.76 10.15 15.94
C ILE A 70 5.26 10.49 15.92
N LEU A 71 4.44 9.83 16.73
CA LEU A 71 2.99 10.10 16.81
C LEU A 71 2.70 11.51 17.33
N ARG A 72 3.36 11.93 18.41
CA ARG A 72 3.22 13.27 18.98
C ARG A 72 3.56 14.34 17.95
N SER A 73 4.67 14.17 17.25
CA SER A 73 5.10 15.07 16.20
C SER A 73 4.14 15.08 15.01
N ALA A 74 3.57 13.93 14.64
CA ALA A 74 2.62 13.82 13.54
C ALA A 74 1.30 14.54 13.87
N LEU A 75 0.76 14.35 15.07
CA LEU A 75 -0.46 15.02 15.52
C LEU A 75 -0.30 16.54 15.60
N LEU A 76 0.86 17.02 16.07
CA LEU A 76 1.15 18.46 16.15
C LEU A 76 1.13 19.14 14.78
N GLN A 77 1.58 18.44 13.73
CA GLN A 77 1.68 18.96 12.37
C GLN A 77 0.51 18.56 11.46
N TRP A 78 -0.39 17.68 11.92
CA TRP A 78 -1.51 17.19 11.14
C TRP A 78 -2.36 18.29 10.50
N PRO A 79 -2.78 19.36 11.22
CA PRO A 79 -3.64 20.39 10.64
C PRO A 79 -2.88 21.45 9.84
N ASP A 80 -1.54 21.43 9.80
CA ASP A 80 -0.69 22.46 9.18
C ASP A 80 -0.51 22.17 7.67
N PRO A 81 -1.06 22.99 6.74
CA PRO A 81 -0.96 22.76 5.29
C PRO A 81 0.46 22.81 4.73
N GLU A 82 1.41 23.45 5.42
CA GLU A 82 2.81 23.49 4.98
C GLU A 82 3.53 22.17 5.29
N LYS A 83 3.09 21.49 6.36
CA LYS A 83 3.76 20.32 6.95
C LYS A 83 3.00 19.00 6.81
N SER A 84 1.73 19.05 6.40
CA SER A 84 0.84 17.91 6.21
C SER A 84 0.19 17.97 4.83
N LEU A 85 0.48 16.97 3.98
CA LEU A 85 -0.09 16.90 2.64
C LEU A 85 -1.62 16.74 2.66
N PRO A 86 -2.23 15.94 3.56
CA PRO A 86 -3.68 15.95 3.78
C PRO A 86 -4.24 17.34 4.11
N ALA A 87 -3.60 18.11 5.00
CA ALA A 87 -4.06 19.47 5.33
C ALA A 87 -3.96 20.42 4.13
N LYS A 88 -2.89 20.31 3.33
CA LYS A 88 -2.78 21.03 2.06
C LYS A 88 -3.94 20.72 1.13
N TYR A 89 -4.27 19.45 0.94
CA TYR A 89 -5.40 19.06 0.10
C TYR A 89 -6.73 19.51 0.70
N ALA A 90 -6.93 19.40 2.00
CA ALA A 90 -8.14 19.88 2.66
C ALA A 90 -8.33 21.39 2.43
N ALA A 91 -7.27 22.19 2.58
CA ALA A 91 -7.29 23.63 2.28
C ALA A 91 -7.59 23.94 0.80
N GLU A 92 -7.01 23.19 -0.16
CA GLU A 92 -7.32 23.29 -1.59
C GLU A 92 -8.82 23.03 -1.89
N TYR A 93 -9.50 22.26 -1.03
CA TYR A 93 -10.93 21.93 -1.13
C TYR A 93 -11.85 22.80 -0.28
N GLY A 94 -11.31 23.75 0.51
CA GLY A 94 -12.11 24.50 1.48
C GLY A 94 -12.68 23.63 2.59
N VAL A 95 -12.02 22.52 2.93
CA VAL A 95 -12.41 21.61 4.00
C VAL A 95 -11.47 21.80 5.20
N GLU A 96 -12.05 21.96 6.39
CA GLU A 96 -11.30 22.02 7.64
C GLU A 96 -11.15 20.61 8.24
N LEU A 97 -9.92 20.23 8.60
CA LEU A 97 -9.65 18.99 9.33
C LEU A 97 -10.06 19.17 10.80
N LYS A 98 -10.83 18.22 11.33
CA LYS A 98 -11.36 18.22 12.69
C LYS A 98 -10.35 17.73 13.72
N LEU A 99 -9.47 16.79 13.37
CA LEU A 99 -8.48 16.25 14.31
C LEU A 99 -7.45 17.32 14.66
N GLY A 100 -7.23 17.57 15.95
CA GLY A 100 -6.28 18.57 16.41
C GLY A 100 -5.90 18.41 17.87
N SER A 101 -5.02 19.28 18.37
CA SER A 101 -4.50 19.22 19.73
C SER A 101 -5.57 19.38 20.83
N LYS A 102 -6.74 19.91 20.50
CA LYS A 102 -7.85 20.13 21.45
C LYS A 102 -8.71 18.90 21.69
N ASN A 103 -8.76 17.95 20.74
CA ASN A 103 -9.65 16.80 20.76
C ASN A 103 -8.92 15.47 20.58
N CYS A 104 -7.58 15.45 20.73
CA CYS A 104 -6.84 14.20 20.81
C CYS A 104 -5.72 14.21 21.85
N THR A 105 -5.37 13.02 22.33
CA THR A 105 -4.24 12.81 23.24
C THR A 105 -3.61 11.44 23.01
N ILE A 106 -2.41 11.23 23.54
CA ILE A 106 -1.71 9.93 23.49
C ILE A 106 -1.63 9.39 24.91
N SER A 107 -2.15 8.17 25.11
CA SER A 107 -2.01 7.45 26.36
C SER A 107 -0.52 7.23 26.68
N ARG A 108 -0.19 7.36 27.97
CA ARG A 108 1.14 7.06 28.52
C ARG A 108 1.13 5.83 29.41
N TRP A 109 -0.04 5.25 29.65
CA TRP A 109 -0.21 4.12 30.54
C TRP A 109 0.67 2.93 30.12
N GLU A 110 0.79 2.71 28.81
CA GLU A 110 1.50 1.58 28.21
C GLU A 110 3.02 1.66 28.41
N LEU A 111 3.56 2.86 28.67
CA LEU A 111 4.98 3.07 28.96
C LEU A 111 5.42 2.43 30.28
N SER A 112 4.48 2.17 31.19
CA SER A 112 4.78 1.65 32.53
C SER A 112 4.96 0.13 32.57
N PHE A 113 4.71 -0.58 31.46
CA PHE A 113 4.68 -2.05 31.43
C PHE A 113 5.87 -2.65 30.69
N SER A 114 6.57 -3.55 31.38
CA SER A 114 7.61 -4.40 30.81
C SER A 114 7.08 -5.76 30.31
N ARG A 115 5.82 -6.13 30.58
CA ARG A 115 5.20 -7.34 30.02
C ARG A 115 4.51 -7.05 28.66
N PRO A 116 4.28 -8.06 27.80
CA PRO A 116 3.34 -7.92 26.70
C PRO A 116 1.97 -7.37 27.16
N LEU A 117 1.45 -6.39 26.41
CA LEU A 117 0.08 -5.87 26.59
C LEU A 117 -0.79 -6.35 25.43
N ARG A 118 -1.94 -6.94 25.77
CA ARG A 118 -2.99 -7.38 24.84
C ARG A 118 -4.04 -6.29 24.66
N LEU A 119 -4.82 -6.37 23.58
CA LEU A 119 -5.95 -5.44 23.37
C LEU A 119 -6.89 -5.40 24.58
N VAL A 120 -7.18 -6.58 25.14
CA VAL A 120 -8.07 -6.72 26.31
C VAL A 120 -7.51 -6.05 27.57
N ASP A 121 -6.19 -5.92 27.73
CA ASP A 121 -5.59 -5.19 28.86
C ASP A 121 -5.99 -3.71 28.80
N HIS A 122 -6.02 -3.13 27.60
CA HIS A 122 -6.50 -1.76 27.40
C HIS A 122 -8.01 -1.65 27.62
N VAL A 123 -8.79 -2.61 27.10
CA VAL A 123 -10.25 -2.64 27.33
C VAL A 123 -10.54 -2.65 28.82
N HIS A 124 -9.91 -3.52 29.58
CA HIS A 124 -10.11 -3.62 31.02
C HIS A 124 -9.68 -2.37 31.79
N TYR A 125 -8.57 -1.73 31.41
CA TYR A 125 -8.11 -0.52 32.08
C TYR A 125 -9.00 0.70 31.81
N PHE A 126 -9.48 0.86 30.57
CA PHE A 126 -10.26 2.02 30.16
C PHE A 126 -11.78 1.85 30.32
N SER A 127 -12.28 0.61 30.32
CA SER A 127 -13.68 0.28 30.63
C SER A 127 -13.80 0.10 32.14
N THR A 128 -14.24 1.16 32.82
CA THR A 128 -14.53 1.12 34.26
C THR A 128 -15.95 0.57 34.49
N GLU A 129 -16.97 1.36 34.15
CA GLU A 129 -18.39 1.04 34.37
C GLU A 129 -19.22 1.03 33.07
N GLU A 130 -18.70 1.64 32.01
CA GLU A 130 -19.37 1.73 30.70
C GLU A 130 -18.54 1.08 29.58
N LYS A 131 -19.20 0.74 28.46
CA LYS A 131 -18.54 0.21 27.28
C LYS A 131 -17.69 1.28 26.62
N ILE A 132 -16.44 0.98 26.28
CA ILE A 132 -15.60 1.92 25.55
C ILE A 132 -15.74 1.76 24.04
N SER A 133 -15.55 2.85 23.30
CA SER A 133 -15.50 2.84 21.84
C SER A 133 -14.05 2.69 21.36
N LEU A 134 -13.77 1.66 20.57
CA LEU A 134 -12.43 1.37 20.02
C LEU A 134 -12.40 1.45 18.50
N ILE A 135 -11.43 2.19 17.96
CA ILE A 135 -11.10 2.10 16.53
C ILE A 135 -10.23 0.87 16.29
N VAL A 136 -10.64 0.01 15.37
CA VAL A 136 -9.90 -1.21 15.00
C VAL A 136 -9.85 -1.36 13.49
N GLY A 137 -8.79 -1.99 12.97
CA GLY A 137 -8.75 -2.40 11.57
C GLY A 137 -9.56 -3.68 11.35
N ALA A 138 -10.18 -3.84 10.18
CA ALA A 138 -10.84 -5.09 9.80
C ALA A 138 -9.90 -6.31 9.88
N ASP A 139 -8.59 -6.12 9.67
CA ASP A 139 -7.57 -7.16 9.81
C ASP A 139 -7.38 -7.63 11.26
N LEU A 140 -7.60 -6.76 12.24
CA LEU A 140 -7.56 -7.16 13.64
C LEU A 140 -8.78 -7.99 14.02
N ILE A 141 -9.97 -7.62 13.50
CA ILE A 141 -11.21 -8.39 13.69
C ILE A 141 -11.05 -9.77 13.07
N GLN A 142 -10.49 -9.89 11.86
CA GLN A 142 -10.22 -11.20 11.25
C GLN A 142 -9.30 -12.07 12.11
N ARG A 143 -8.28 -11.47 12.77
CA ARG A 143 -7.39 -12.20 13.70
C ARG A 143 -8.10 -12.69 14.96
N MET A 144 -9.27 -12.16 15.32
CA MET A 144 -10.08 -12.68 16.44
C MET A 144 -10.63 -14.10 16.16
N LEU A 145 -10.52 -14.61 14.93
CA LEU A 145 -10.80 -16.01 14.63
C LEU A 145 -9.71 -16.97 15.15
N ASP A 146 -8.49 -16.49 15.42
CA ASP A 146 -7.37 -17.34 15.85
C ASP A 146 -7.26 -17.38 17.39
N PRO A 147 -7.47 -18.55 18.03
CA PRO A 147 -7.41 -18.68 19.49
C PRO A 147 -6.01 -18.44 20.06
N ARG A 148 -4.95 -18.52 19.24
CA ARG A 148 -3.57 -18.22 19.67
C ARG A 148 -3.33 -16.72 19.83
N ILE A 149 -4.15 -15.88 19.19
CA ILE A 149 -4.04 -14.42 19.23
C ILE A 149 -5.04 -13.85 20.24
N PHE A 150 -6.29 -14.32 20.20
CA PHE A 150 -7.35 -13.93 21.14
C PHE A 150 -7.96 -15.17 21.78
N SER A 151 -7.82 -15.32 23.09
CA SER A 151 -8.50 -16.40 23.82
C SER A 151 -10.01 -16.16 23.88
N ASP A 152 -10.81 -17.18 24.17
CA ASP A 152 -12.26 -17.03 24.34
C ASP A 152 -12.61 -16.08 25.50
N HIS A 153 -11.80 -16.08 26.56
CA HIS A 153 -11.92 -15.12 27.66
C HIS A 153 -11.67 -13.67 27.21
N ASP A 154 -10.66 -13.45 26.36
CA ASP A 154 -10.39 -12.12 25.82
C ASP A 154 -11.57 -11.62 24.99
N LEU A 155 -12.16 -12.50 24.17
CA LEU A 155 -13.28 -12.15 23.30
C LEU A 155 -14.56 -11.87 24.08
N ALA A 156 -14.85 -12.64 25.13
CA ALA A 156 -16.01 -12.40 26.00
C ALA A 156 -15.92 -11.02 26.70
N LEU A 157 -14.73 -10.67 27.20
CA LEU A 157 -14.50 -9.34 27.79
C LEU A 157 -14.65 -8.22 26.76
N ILE A 158 -14.15 -8.43 25.53
CA ILE A 158 -14.29 -7.47 24.45
C ILE A 158 -15.78 -7.28 24.09
N GLU A 159 -16.55 -8.35 23.96
CA GLU A 159 -18.00 -8.29 23.68
C GLU A 159 -18.77 -7.51 24.76
N SER A 160 -18.47 -7.78 26.04
CA SER A 160 -19.17 -7.14 27.16
C SER A 160 -18.79 -5.66 27.34
N SER A 161 -17.57 -5.28 27.00
CA SER A 161 -16.98 -3.99 27.42
C SER A 161 -16.59 -3.05 26.28
N CYS A 162 -16.78 -3.45 25.02
CA CYS A 162 -16.34 -2.68 23.86
C CYS A 162 -17.43 -2.50 22.81
N LEU A 163 -17.46 -1.31 22.22
CA LEU A 163 -18.06 -1.00 20.92
C LEU A 163 -16.92 -0.77 19.93
N MET A 164 -16.93 -1.41 18.76
CA MET A 164 -15.86 -1.23 17.77
C MET A 164 -16.28 -0.34 16.62
N ILE A 165 -15.33 0.46 16.12
CA ILE A 165 -15.44 1.23 14.89
C ILE A 165 -14.40 0.66 13.92
N ALA A 166 -14.86 -0.08 12.92
CA ALA A 166 -13.98 -0.82 12.01
C ALA A 166 -13.56 0.03 10.82
N ALA A 167 -12.26 0.29 10.70
CA ALA A 167 -11.66 0.82 9.48
C ALA A 167 -11.65 -0.28 8.40
N GLN A 168 -12.26 0.02 7.25
CA GLN A 168 -12.42 -0.91 6.14
C GLN A 168 -11.08 -1.31 5.52
N ARG A 169 -11.05 -2.52 4.94
CA ARG A 169 -10.02 -2.98 4.01
C ARG A 169 -10.64 -3.73 2.84
N ASP A 170 -10.17 -3.45 1.63
CA ASP A 170 -10.73 -3.98 0.38
C ASP A 170 -10.68 -5.52 0.30
N ASP A 171 -9.77 -6.16 1.03
CA ASP A 171 -9.54 -7.60 1.02
C ASP A 171 -10.30 -8.37 2.13
N ILE A 172 -11.09 -7.68 2.96
CA ILE A 172 -11.76 -8.29 4.11
C ILE A 172 -13.27 -8.02 4.06
N ASP A 173 -14.05 -9.08 3.91
CA ASP A 173 -15.49 -9.06 4.14
C ASP A 173 -15.78 -9.06 5.65
N LEU A 174 -16.06 -7.89 6.20
CA LEU A 174 -16.31 -7.70 7.63
C LEU A 174 -17.56 -8.46 8.09
N ASN A 175 -18.63 -8.46 7.29
CA ASN A 175 -19.89 -9.12 7.65
C ASN A 175 -19.71 -10.64 7.74
N LEU A 176 -19.06 -11.24 6.73
CA LEU A 176 -18.72 -12.66 6.74
C LEU A 176 -17.80 -12.99 7.92
N THR A 177 -16.82 -12.13 8.20
CA THR A 177 -15.90 -12.32 9.33
C THR A 177 -16.63 -12.33 10.68
N LEU A 178 -17.55 -11.40 10.91
CA LEU A 178 -18.35 -11.34 12.14
C LEU A 178 -19.27 -12.57 12.29
N GLN A 179 -19.90 -13.01 11.20
CA GLN A 179 -20.68 -14.26 11.21
C GLN A 179 -19.82 -15.49 11.56
N LEU A 180 -18.61 -15.55 11.02
CA LEU A 180 -17.66 -16.63 11.35
C LEU A 180 -17.20 -16.56 12.81
N ILE A 181 -16.97 -15.38 13.37
CA ILE A 181 -16.64 -15.20 14.78
C ILE A 181 -17.80 -15.70 15.65
N LYS A 182 -19.04 -15.27 15.38
CA LYS A 182 -20.23 -15.75 16.11
C LYS A 182 -20.35 -17.27 16.06
N LYS A 183 -20.17 -17.87 14.87
CA LYS A 183 -20.27 -19.32 14.67
C LYS A 183 -19.15 -20.11 15.33
N LYS A 184 -17.90 -19.65 15.24
CA LYS A 184 -16.71 -20.42 15.67
C LYS A 184 -16.24 -20.11 17.08
N ARG A 185 -16.49 -18.90 17.56
CA ARG A 185 -16.00 -18.38 18.85
C ARG A 185 -17.11 -18.10 19.85
N GLY A 186 -18.38 -18.12 19.42
CA GLY A 186 -19.54 -17.98 20.32
C GLY A 186 -19.76 -16.58 20.88
N VAL A 187 -19.16 -15.54 20.29
CA VAL A 187 -19.29 -14.14 20.71
C VAL A 187 -19.92 -13.28 19.60
N GLU A 188 -20.71 -12.30 19.97
CA GLU A 188 -21.38 -11.35 19.08
C GLU A 188 -20.82 -9.94 19.26
N LEU A 189 -19.72 -9.66 18.56
CA LEU A 189 -19.04 -8.36 18.62
C LEU A 189 -19.91 -7.25 18.04
N THR A 190 -20.07 -6.15 18.78
CA THR A 190 -20.74 -4.94 18.29
C THR A 190 -19.76 -4.08 17.49
N VAL A 191 -19.94 -4.02 16.17
CA VAL A 191 -19.03 -3.33 15.25
C VAL A 191 -19.78 -2.39 14.31
N ASN A 192 -19.43 -1.10 14.36
CA ASN A 192 -19.87 -0.09 13.42
C ASN A 192 -18.82 0.06 12.31
N GLN A 193 -19.24 -0.08 11.06
CA GLN A 193 -18.35 0.09 9.93
C GLN A 193 -18.08 1.58 9.66
N MET A 194 -16.82 1.93 9.41
CA MET A 194 -16.41 3.28 9.07
C MET A 194 -16.84 3.63 7.63
N ASN A 195 -17.43 4.81 7.43
CA ASN A 195 -17.77 5.34 6.11
C ASN A 195 -16.66 6.26 5.60
N GLN A 196 -15.82 5.74 4.70
CA GLN A 196 -14.71 6.49 4.11
C GLN A 196 -15.17 7.56 3.11
N ASP A 197 -16.40 7.46 2.59
CA ASP A 197 -16.95 8.40 1.60
C ASP A 197 -17.32 9.76 2.18
N LEU A 198 -17.28 9.90 3.52
CA LEU A 198 -17.50 11.17 4.22
C LEU A 198 -16.42 12.22 3.90
N LEU A 199 -15.23 11.78 3.48
CA LEU A 199 -14.12 12.68 3.16
C LEU A 199 -13.96 12.86 1.65
N PRO A 200 -13.50 14.04 1.18
CA PRO A 200 -13.19 14.26 -0.23
C PRO A 200 -12.32 13.17 -0.83
N LYS A 201 -12.61 12.75 -2.07
CA LYS A 201 -11.96 11.64 -2.77
C LYS A 201 -10.42 11.69 -2.76
N LYS A 202 -9.82 12.88 -2.77
CA LYS A 202 -8.36 13.04 -2.70
C LYS A 202 -7.77 12.70 -1.33
N LEU A 203 -8.53 12.91 -0.25
CA LEU A 203 -8.11 12.52 1.10
C LEU A 203 -8.24 11.00 1.31
N GLN A 204 -9.20 10.36 0.64
CA GLN A 204 -9.38 8.91 0.71
C GLN A 204 -8.15 8.12 0.24
N ASN A 205 -7.34 8.67 -0.68
CA ASN A 205 -6.11 8.02 -1.12
C ASN A 205 -5.13 7.73 0.04
N PHE A 206 -5.14 8.52 1.11
CA PHE A 206 -4.24 8.31 2.24
C PHE A 206 -4.58 7.04 3.05
N TYR A 207 -5.78 6.47 2.90
CA TYR A 207 -6.12 5.16 3.47
C TYR A 207 -5.26 4.03 2.89
N GLN A 208 -4.69 4.21 1.70
CA GLN A 208 -3.88 3.18 1.06
C GLN A 208 -2.45 3.08 1.63
N ILE A 209 -2.07 3.95 2.57
CA ILE A 209 -0.73 3.95 3.19
C ILE A 209 -0.70 2.98 4.37
N SER A 210 0.12 1.94 4.29
CA SER A 210 0.45 1.05 5.41
C SER A 210 1.77 1.43 6.05
N SER A 211 1.94 1.15 7.34
CA SER A 211 3.25 1.28 8.00
C SER A 211 4.35 0.51 7.28
N THR A 212 4.04 -0.65 6.70
CA THR A 212 4.98 -1.45 5.89
C THR A 212 5.47 -0.67 4.67
N GLN A 213 4.59 0.05 3.97
CA GLN A 213 5.01 0.92 2.86
C GLN A 213 5.90 2.06 3.33
N ILE A 214 5.64 2.65 4.50
CA ILE A 214 6.52 3.69 5.05
C ILE A 214 7.92 3.14 5.32
N ARG A 215 8.01 1.94 5.93
CA ARG A 215 9.30 1.28 6.18
C ARG A 215 10.04 0.95 4.89
N LYS A 216 9.36 0.37 3.90
CA LYS A 216 9.94 0.08 2.58
C LYS A 216 10.39 1.34 1.85
N ALA A 217 9.59 2.41 1.88
CA ALA A 217 9.96 3.70 1.31
C ALA A 217 11.21 4.29 1.98
N THR A 218 11.31 4.16 3.31
CA THR A 218 12.50 4.57 4.07
C THR A 218 13.74 3.79 3.64
N GLN A 219 13.61 2.46 3.53
CA GLN A 219 14.69 1.56 3.10
C GLN A 219 15.11 1.79 1.64
N ALA A 220 14.17 2.19 0.77
CA ALA A 220 14.43 2.59 -0.61
C ALA A 220 15.01 4.01 -0.75
N GLY A 221 15.22 4.74 0.35
CA GLY A 221 15.76 6.10 0.33
C GLY A 221 14.80 7.16 -0.20
N HIS A 222 13.49 6.91 -0.13
CA HIS A 222 12.48 7.87 -0.59
C HIS A 222 12.24 9.00 0.41
N SER A 223 11.79 10.15 -0.09
CA SER A 223 11.14 11.16 0.77
C SER A 223 9.83 10.61 1.33
N LEU A 224 9.56 10.95 2.59
CA LEU A 224 8.46 10.42 3.37
C LEU A 224 7.32 11.44 3.59
N GLU A 225 7.43 12.66 3.07
CA GLU A 225 6.42 13.72 3.27
C GLU A 225 5.04 13.41 2.67
N THR A 226 4.98 12.48 1.72
CA THR A 226 3.73 11.95 1.13
C THR A 226 3.10 10.83 1.97
N PHE A 227 3.81 10.35 3.00
CA PHE A 227 3.39 9.25 3.87
C PHE A 227 3.06 9.71 5.30
N LEU A 228 3.73 10.75 5.79
CA LEU A 228 3.53 11.32 7.13
C LEU A 228 3.99 12.79 7.21
N PRO A 229 3.56 13.56 8.23
CA PRO A 229 3.97 14.96 8.39
C PRO A 229 5.49 15.16 8.51
N VAL A 230 5.98 16.34 8.12
CA VAL A 230 7.42 16.64 7.92
C VAL A 230 8.32 16.20 9.07
N ASN A 231 8.07 16.59 10.33
CA ASN A 231 8.94 16.24 11.46
C ASN A 231 8.85 14.75 11.81
N ALA A 232 7.65 14.16 11.73
CA ALA A 232 7.49 12.73 11.91
C ALA A 232 8.28 11.95 10.85
N SER A 233 8.33 12.47 9.62
CA SER A 233 9.13 11.94 8.51
C SER A 233 10.65 12.02 8.79
N LEU A 234 11.11 13.09 9.46
CA LEU A 234 12.50 13.24 9.89
C LEU A 234 12.86 12.21 10.97
N TYR A 235 12.01 12.03 11.99
CA TYR A 235 12.22 11.01 13.01
C TYR A 235 12.34 9.60 12.41
N VAL A 236 11.53 9.27 11.41
CA VAL A 236 11.60 7.96 10.73
C VAL A 236 12.86 7.84 9.89
N SER A 237 13.14 8.83 9.03
CA SER A 237 14.26 8.78 8.08
C SER A 237 15.64 8.88 8.75
N GLN A 238 15.76 9.54 9.89
CA GLN A 238 17.04 9.67 10.62
C GLN A 238 17.30 8.46 11.54
N ASN A 239 16.31 7.62 11.80
CA ASN A 239 16.46 6.52 12.74
C ASN A 239 16.92 5.21 12.09
N TYR A 240 17.97 4.62 12.66
CA TYR A 240 18.59 3.40 12.16
C TYR A 240 17.62 2.21 12.09
N TYR A 241 16.67 2.08 13.04
CA TYR A 241 15.73 0.95 13.07
C TYR A 241 14.86 0.85 11.81
N TYR A 242 14.49 1.99 11.22
CA TYR A 242 13.69 2.00 9.99
C TYR A 242 14.55 1.82 8.73
N LYS A 243 15.81 2.29 8.75
CA LYS A 243 16.74 2.14 7.62
C LYS A 243 17.28 0.72 7.46
N MET A 244 17.65 0.07 8.57
CA MET A 244 18.38 -1.20 8.58
C MET A 244 17.62 -2.32 9.29
N GLY A 245 16.34 -2.12 9.59
CA GLY A 245 15.49 -3.14 10.19
C GLY A 245 15.46 -4.40 9.32
N LYS A 246 15.99 -5.50 9.83
CA LYS A 246 16.05 -6.79 9.13
C LYS A 246 14.80 -7.60 9.47
N GLN A 247 14.21 -8.29 8.51
CA GLN A 247 13.21 -9.30 8.85
C GLN A 247 13.89 -10.49 9.53
N LYS A 248 13.32 -10.95 10.66
CA LYS A 248 13.51 -12.33 11.13
C LYS A 248 12.42 -13.17 10.48
N THR A 249 12.65 -13.68 9.27
CA THR A 249 11.79 -14.72 8.68
C THR A 249 12.12 -16.07 9.33
N HIS A 250 11.17 -17.02 9.30
CA HIS A 250 11.40 -18.40 9.77
C HIS A 250 12.55 -19.12 9.05
N SER A 251 13.01 -18.58 7.91
CA SER A 251 14.28 -18.96 7.27
C SER A 251 15.37 -17.95 7.64
N ASN A 252 16.29 -18.33 8.51
CA ASN A 252 17.52 -17.59 8.87
C ASN A 252 18.49 -17.33 7.69
N ILE A 253 18.05 -17.48 6.43
CA ILE A 253 18.93 -17.63 5.25
C ILE A 253 19.15 -16.31 4.50
N LEU A 254 18.24 -15.33 4.62
CA LEU A 254 18.31 -14.07 3.88
C LEU A 254 18.26 -12.89 4.87
N HIS A 255 19.41 -12.25 5.12
CA HIS A 255 19.54 -11.04 5.95
C HIS A 255 18.98 -9.77 5.27
N LEU A 256 17.80 -9.85 4.67
CA LEU A 256 17.17 -8.77 3.92
C LEU A 256 16.26 -7.90 4.80
N ASN A 257 16.20 -6.60 4.49
CA ASN A 257 15.15 -5.72 4.99
C ASN A 257 13.83 -5.93 4.22
N GLU A 258 12.74 -5.28 4.64
CA GLU A 258 11.42 -5.48 4.03
C GLU A 258 11.34 -5.07 2.56
N PHE A 259 12.02 -4.00 2.17
CA PHE A 259 12.09 -3.54 0.79
C PHE A 259 12.88 -4.52 -0.08
N GLU A 260 14.04 -4.95 0.39
CA GLU A 260 14.89 -5.93 -0.30
C GLU A 260 14.17 -7.26 -0.47
N TYR A 261 13.51 -7.76 0.58
CA TYR A 261 12.73 -8.99 0.52
C TYR A 261 11.57 -8.87 -0.48
N SER A 262 10.83 -7.76 -0.45
CA SER A 262 9.74 -7.49 -1.41
C SER A 262 10.26 -7.50 -2.86
N CYS A 263 11.40 -6.84 -3.12
CA CYS A 263 12.02 -6.83 -4.43
C CYS A 263 12.50 -8.21 -4.86
N PHE A 264 13.09 -8.99 -3.94
CA PHE A 264 13.55 -10.34 -4.19
C PHE A 264 12.40 -11.26 -4.64
N GLU A 265 11.28 -11.26 -3.90
CA GLU A 265 10.09 -12.06 -4.25
C GLU A 265 9.50 -11.65 -5.61
N LEU A 266 9.42 -10.34 -5.88
CA LEU A 266 8.95 -9.83 -7.16
C LEU A 266 9.91 -10.19 -8.31
N GLN A 267 11.23 -10.13 -8.10
CA GLN A 267 12.22 -10.54 -9.10
C GLN A 267 12.13 -12.04 -9.41
N LYS A 268 11.93 -12.88 -8.38
CA LYS A 268 11.69 -14.31 -8.56
C LYS A 268 10.44 -14.54 -9.41
N LYS A 269 9.33 -13.89 -9.07
CA LYS A 269 8.07 -13.98 -9.84
C LYS A 269 8.25 -13.49 -11.27
N LEU A 270 9.00 -12.41 -11.49
CA LEU A 270 9.30 -11.87 -12.82
C LEU A 270 10.06 -12.89 -13.69
N LYS A 271 11.07 -13.55 -13.11
CA LYS A 271 11.81 -14.62 -13.79
C LYS A 271 10.91 -15.82 -14.12
N GLU A 272 10.03 -16.22 -13.21
CA GLU A 272 9.09 -17.33 -13.42
C GLU A 272 8.12 -17.05 -14.58
N VAL A 273 7.55 -15.85 -14.67
CA VAL A 273 6.64 -15.49 -15.79
C VAL A 273 7.38 -15.31 -17.11
N ALA A 274 8.63 -14.83 -17.09
CA ALA A 274 9.46 -14.74 -18.28
C ALA A 274 9.78 -16.14 -18.86
N PHE A 275 10.12 -17.11 -17.99
CA PHE A 275 10.35 -18.50 -18.40
C PHE A 275 9.11 -19.12 -19.05
N LYS A 276 7.93 -18.93 -18.45
CA LYS A 276 6.65 -19.40 -19.02
C LYS A 276 6.38 -18.81 -20.41
N LEU A 277 6.65 -17.50 -20.58
CA LEU A 277 6.53 -16.86 -21.89
C LEU A 277 7.51 -17.48 -22.89
N GLN A 278 8.78 -17.68 -22.51
CA GLN A 278 9.78 -18.31 -23.38
C GLN A 278 9.35 -19.72 -23.83
N GLU A 279 8.86 -20.57 -22.91
CA GLU A 279 8.34 -21.90 -23.27
C GLU A 279 7.17 -21.80 -24.25
N HIS A 280 6.28 -20.82 -24.06
CA HIS A 280 5.18 -20.59 -24.98
C HIS A 280 5.68 -20.15 -26.36
N LEU A 281 6.67 -19.26 -26.44
CA LEU A 281 7.27 -18.83 -27.71
C LEU A 281 7.99 -19.99 -28.42
N GLY A 282 8.66 -20.88 -27.68
CA GLY A 282 9.26 -22.09 -28.23
C GLY A 282 8.23 -23.04 -28.88
N LYS A 283 7.04 -23.17 -28.27
CA LYS A 283 5.93 -23.93 -28.88
C LYS A 283 5.41 -23.26 -30.15
N ARG A 284 5.27 -21.93 -30.14
CA ARG A 284 4.84 -21.15 -31.31
C ARG A 284 5.82 -21.29 -32.47
N ALA A 285 7.13 -21.21 -32.19
CA ALA A 285 8.18 -21.42 -33.18
C ALA A 285 8.07 -22.79 -33.87
N LYS A 286 7.86 -23.87 -33.09
CA LYS A 286 7.65 -25.23 -33.63
C LYS A 286 6.41 -25.35 -34.51
N ASN A 287 5.39 -24.55 -34.24
CA ASN A 287 4.14 -24.53 -34.98
C ASN A 287 4.14 -23.53 -36.15
N GLY A 288 5.28 -22.90 -36.47
CA GLY A 288 5.37 -21.89 -37.53
C GLY A 288 4.58 -20.60 -37.25
N GLN A 289 4.25 -20.34 -35.98
CA GLN A 289 3.51 -19.16 -35.56
C GLN A 289 4.47 -18.03 -35.12
N PRO A 290 4.08 -16.74 -35.24
CA PRO A 290 4.83 -15.59 -34.71
C PRO A 290 5.43 -15.81 -33.32
N TYR A 291 6.75 -15.68 -33.17
CA TYR A 291 7.48 -16.04 -31.95
C TYR A 291 8.64 -15.10 -31.59
N ARG A 292 9.01 -14.20 -32.49
CA ARG A 292 10.10 -13.22 -32.30
C ARG A 292 9.52 -11.87 -31.93
N PHE A 293 10.15 -11.19 -30.98
CA PHE A 293 9.59 -9.97 -30.41
C PHE A 293 10.60 -8.92 -30.03
N SER A 294 10.09 -7.71 -29.84
CA SER A 294 10.84 -6.57 -29.37
C SER A 294 10.08 -5.80 -28.30
N VAL A 295 10.81 -5.01 -27.51
CA VAL A 295 10.23 -4.26 -26.39
C VAL A 295 10.72 -2.81 -26.41
N VAL A 296 9.82 -1.88 -26.13
CA VAL A 296 10.15 -0.51 -25.72
C VAL A 296 9.67 -0.25 -24.29
N GLU A 297 10.60 0.14 -23.42
CA GLU A 297 10.39 0.36 -21.99
C GLU A 297 10.55 1.85 -21.68
N THR A 298 9.72 2.36 -20.76
CA THR A 298 9.96 3.67 -20.16
C THR A 298 10.15 3.50 -18.66
N SER A 299 9.08 3.36 -17.90
CA SER A 299 9.09 3.44 -16.45
C SER A 299 9.65 2.19 -15.78
N THR A 300 9.53 1.04 -16.44
CA THR A 300 10.16 -0.24 -16.07
C THR A 300 11.68 -0.18 -16.11
N GLY A 301 12.28 0.71 -16.90
CA GLY A 301 13.73 0.95 -16.87
C GLY A 301 14.57 -0.29 -17.19
N GLY A 302 14.12 -1.12 -18.14
CA GLY A 302 14.89 -2.28 -18.62
C GLY A 302 14.58 -3.60 -17.91
N GLN A 303 13.65 -3.65 -16.93
CA GLN A 303 13.34 -4.89 -16.23
C GLN A 303 12.80 -5.99 -17.17
N ILE A 304 12.04 -5.62 -18.20
CA ILE A 304 11.47 -6.59 -19.15
C ILE A 304 12.60 -7.17 -19.99
N SER A 305 13.40 -6.31 -20.63
CA SER A 305 14.51 -6.71 -21.50
C SER A 305 15.57 -7.49 -20.74
N GLN A 306 16.00 -6.99 -19.57
CA GLN A 306 17.02 -7.64 -18.75
C GLN A 306 16.58 -9.02 -18.26
N THR A 307 15.33 -9.17 -17.83
CA THR A 307 14.84 -10.47 -17.36
C THR A 307 14.81 -11.47 -18.51
N PHE A 308 14.22 -11.11 -19.65
CA PHE A 308 14.08 -12.05 -20.75
C PHE A 308 15.43 -12.45 -21.35
N THR A 309 16.32 -11.48 -21.55
CA THR A 309 17.67 -11.73 -22.13
C THR A 309 18.58 -12.53 -21.19
N SER A 310 18.27 -12.63 -19.90
CA SER A 310 18.98 -13.49 -18.95
C SER A 310 18.64 -14.99 -19.07
N LEU A 311 17.63 -15.35 -19.86
CA LEU A 311 17.24 -16.74 -20.09
C LEU A 311 18.12 -17.39 -21.17
N ASN A 312 18.46 -18.67 -20.99
CA ASN A 312 19.16 -19.44 -22.02
C ASN A 312 18.29 -19.55 -23.27
N GLY A 313 18.84 -19.27 -24.45
CA GLY A 313 18.09 -19.28 -25.72
C GLY A 313 17.21 -18.03 -25.94
N ALA A 314 17.40 -16.96 -25.16
CA ALA A 314 16.64 -15.71 -25.37
C ALA A 314 16.83 -15.11 -26.78
N SER A 315 18.01 -15.31 -27.40
CA SER A 315 18.34 -14.85 -28.75
C SER A 315 17.43 -15.40 -29.85
N ASP A 316 16.79 -16.55 -29.62
CA ASP A 316 15.89 -17.16 -30.59
C ASP A 316 14.56 -16.39 -30.70
N HIS A 317 14.25 -15.59 -29.68
CA HIS A 317 12.97 -14.91 -29.54
C HIS A 317 13.11 -13.38 -29.44
N PHE A 318 14.07 -12.86 -28.68
CA PHE A 318 14.20 -11.44 -28.38
C PHE A 318 15.10 -10.73 -29.39
N LEU A 319 14.56 -9.76 -30.12
CA LEU A 319 15.27 -9.09 -31.23
C LEU A 319 15.84 -7.74 -30.86
N ASP A 320 15.05 -6.90 -30.19
CA ASP A 320 15.42 -5.52 -29.89
C ASP A 320 14.72 -5.08 -28.60
N GLY A 321 15.43 -4.30 -27.80
CA GLY A 321 14.99 -3.76 -26.52
C GLY A 321 15.45 -2.31 -26.40
N ARG A 322 14.51 -1.37 -26.27
CA ARG A 322 14.83 0.07 -26.17
C ARG A 322 14.28 0.66 -24.89
N ILE A 323 15.11 1.41 -24.17
CA ILE A 323 14.71 2.14 -22.97
C ILE A 323 14.63 3.63 -23.33
N ILE A 324 13.41 4.16 -23.45
CA ILE A 324 13.15 5.51 -23.94
C ILE A 324 12.45 6.32 -22.85
N TYR A 325 13.24 6.73 -21.85
CA TYR A 325 12.71 7.33 -20.63
C TYR A 325 12.26 8.79 -20.81
N ASP A 326 13.07 9.59 -21.50
CA ASP A 326 12.83 11.02 -21.64
C ASP A 326 11.73 11.35 -22.67
N LYS A 327 11.00 12.45 -22.44
CA LYS A 327 9.92 12.89 -23.34
C LYS A 327 10.44 13.21 -24.74
N GLU A 328 11.59 13.87 -24.87
CA GLU A 328 12.15 14.22 -26.18
C GLU A 328 12.70 12.98 -26.90
N ALA A 329 13.28 12.03 -26.17
CA ALA A 329 13.67 10.74 -26.75
C ALA A 329 12.45 9.98 -27.30
N GLN A 330 11.30 10.02 -26.60
CA GLN A 330 10.06 9.41 -27.12
C GLN A 330 9.55 10.13 -28.37
N LYS A 331 9.67 11.45 -28.46
CA LYS A 331 9.29 12.22 -29.65
C LYS A 331 10.12 11.83 -30.86
N GLN A 332 11.45 11.74 -30.68
CA GLN A 332 12.38 11.32 -31.74
C GLN A 332 12.08 9.91 -32.21
N PHE A 333 11.83 8.98 -31.28
CA PHE A 333 11.51 7.60 -31.62
C PHE A 333 10.20 7.48 -32.41
N LEU A 334 9.19 8.27 -32.06
CA LEU A 334 7.87 8.26 -32.70
C LEU A 334 7.79 9.19 -33.93
N ASP A 335 8.84 9.93 -34.24
CA ASP A 335 8.88 10.98 -35.28
C ASP A 335 7.73 12.00 -35.16
N VAL A 336 7.51 12.51 -33.95
CA VAL A 336 6.48 13.54 -33.65
C VAL A 336 7.08 14.79 -33.03
N LYS A 337 6.54 15.96 -33.37
CA LYS A 337 6.98 17.24 -32.80
C LYS A 337 6.49 17.45 -31.37
N GLU A 338 5.23 17.09 -31.13
CA GLU A 338 4.57 17.26 -29.84
C GLU A 338 3.69 16.08 -29.49
N PHE A 339 3.37 15.99 -28.20
CA PHE A 339 2.41 15.03 -27.70
C PHE A 339 1.17 15.76 -27.24
N GLU A 340 0.03 15.39 -27.81
CA GLU A 340 -1.28 15.89 -27.39
C GLU A 340 -1.70 15.26 -26.04
N ASP A 341 -1.22 14.05 -25.76
CA ASP A 341 -1.56 13.26 -24.58
C ASP A 341 -0.48 13.26 -23.50
N SER A 342 -0.92 12.93 -22.27
CA SER A 342 -0.04 12.57 -21.14
C SER A 342 0.96 11.48 -21.52
N SER A 343 2.16 11.50 -20.92
CA SER A 343 3.18 10.45 -21.08
C SER A 343 2.69 9.06 -20.65
N VAL A 344 1.71 9.00 -19.76
CA VAL A 344 1.04 7.76 -19.31
C VAL A 344 -0.37 7.75 -19.88
N SER A 345 -0.49 7.26 -21.11
CA SER A 345 -1.76 7.15 -21.83
C SER A 345 -1.82 5.88 -22.69
N LYS A 346 -3.05 5.47 -23.02
CA LYS A 346 -3.33 4.41 -24.00
C LYS A 346 -2.66 4.70 -25.34
N THR A 347 -2.91 5.88 -25.91
CA THR A 347 -2.38 6.29 -27.23
C THR A 347 -0.87 6.18 -27.26
N ARG A 348 -0.19 6.65 -26.20
CA ARG A 348 1.27 6.58 -26.10
C ARG A 348 1.77 5.14 -26.17
N ALA A 349 1.19 4.25 -25.37
CA ALA A 349 1.59 2.84 -25.34
C ALA A 349 1.39 2.17 -26.71
N GLN A 350 0.27 2.46 -27.38
CA GLN A 350 -0.03 1.91 -28.70
C GLN A 350 0.95 2.42 -29.78
N SER A 351 1.22 3.73 -29.82
CA SER A 351 2.17 4.32 -30.76
C SER A 351 3.59 3.76 -30.57
N LEU A 352 4.04 3.65 -29.32
CA LEU A 352 5.33 3.06 -28.98
C LEU A 352 5.44 1.60 -29.45
N ALA A 353 4.40 0.79 -29.24
CA ALA A 353 4.41 -0.61 -29.66
C ALA A 353 4.48 -0.74 -31.18
N SER A 354 3.62 -0.02 -31.91
CA SER A 354 3.60 -0.03 -33.38
C SER A 354 4.94 0.39 -33.98
N GLU A 355 5.52 1.47 -33.45
CA GLU A 355 6.80 1.97 -33.95
C GLU A 355 7.96 1.03 -33.63
N MET A 356 7.93 0.40 -32.44
CA MET A 356 8.92 -0.62 -32.07
C MET A 356 8.87 -1.82 -33.01
N GLN A 357 7.68 -2.30 -33.37
CA GLN A 357 7.55 -3.40 -34.34
C GLN A 357 8.08 -2.98 -35.72
N ARG A 358 7.73 -1.77 -36.18
CA ARG A 358 8.16 -1.24 -37.47
C ARG A 358 9.69 -1.13 -37.58
N GLN A 359 10.36 -0.63 -36.55
CA GLN A 359 11.82 -0.43 -36.57
C GLN A 359 12.61 -1.71 -36.31
N SER A 360 12.08 -2.65 -35.53
CA SER A 360 12.78 -3.89 -35.18
C SER A 360 12.57 -5.04 -36.17
N GLY A 361 11.49 -5.00 -36.96
CA GLY A 361 11.10 -6.11 -37.84
C GLY A 361 10.63 -7.36 -37.07
N ALA A 362 10.27 -7.23 -35.80
CA ALA A 362 9.79 -8.33 -34.97
C ALA A 362 8.36 -8.75 -35.34
N ASP A 363 8.01 -10.01 -35.08
CA ASP A 363 6.66 -10.51 -35.38
C ASP A 363 5.59 -9.79 -34.53
N TRP A 364 5.96 -9.42 -33.30
CA TRP A 364 5.16 -8.59 -32.41
C TRP A 364 6.04 -7.70 -31.54
N ALA A 365 5.49 -6.61 -31.02
CA ALA A 365 6.21 -5.72 -30.11
C ALA A 365 5.37 -5.29 -28.92
N LEU A 366 6.04 -5.17 -27.77
CA LEU A 366 5.47 -4.72 -26.51
C LEU A 366 6.01 -3.34 -26.17
N ALA A 367 5.12 -2.43 -25.77
CA ALA A 367 5.50 -1.16 -25.18
C ALA A 367 4.99 -1.06 -23.75
N GLU A 368 5.83 -0.51 -22.89
CA GLU A 368 5.47 -0.14 -21.53
C GLU A 368 5.61 1.37 -21.36
N THR A 369 4.55 2.04 -20.90
CA THR A 369 4.66 3.42 -20.44
C THR A 369 3.88 3.68 -19.16
N GLY A 370 4.56 4.16 -18.12
CA GLY A 370 4.00 4.28 -16.78
C GLY A 370 4.65 5.33 -15.90
N MET A 371 4.22 5.37 -14.65
CA MET A 371 4.79 6.22 -13.60
C MET A 371 5.06 5.36 -12.38
N ALA A 372 6.27 4.81 -12.29
CA ALA A 372 6.68 3.96 -11.16
C ALA A 372 6.81 4.74 -9.83
N GLY A 373 6.77 6.07 -9.83
CA GLY A 373 6.84 6.88 -8.61
C GLY A 373 8.24 6.96 -7.99
N PRO A 374 8.38 7.11 -6.65
CA PRO A 374 7.29 7.25 -5.67
C PRO A 374 6.52 8.57 -5.81
N PRO A 375 5.40 8.74 -5.07
CA PRO A 375 4.76 10.04 -4.91
C PRO A 375 5.73 11.06 -4.34
N SER A 376 5.70 12.27 -4.89
CA SER A 376 6.47 13.43 -4.41
C SER A 376 5.52 14.60 -4.21
N LYS A 377 5.83 15.45 -3.23
CA LYS A 377 5.11 16.70 -2.95
C LYS A 377 5.26 17.71 -4.09
N ASP A 378 6.35 17.64 -4.85
CA ASP A 378 6.74 18.62 -5.88
C ASP A 378 6.24 18.25 -7.28
N LYS A 379 5.88 16.97 -7.50
CA LYS A 379 5.39 16.52 -8.81
C LYS A 379 3.89 16.72 -8.92
N GLN A 380 3.49 17.42 -9.98
CA GLN A 380 2.08 17.67 -10.28
C GLN A 380 1.33 16.40 -10.74
N SER A 381 2.04 15.45 -11.35
CA SER A 381 1.46 14.19 -11.81
C SER A 381 1.17 13.23 -10.66
N ARG A 382 -0.10 12.81 -10.56
CA ARG A 382 -0.62 11.93 -9.50
C ARG A 382 -0.80 10.48 -9.97
N LYS A 383 -0.19 10.11 -11.09
CA LYS A 383 -0.35 8.80 -11.75
C LYS A 383 0.58 7.70 -11.20
N ASN A 384 1.15 7.87 -10.01
CA ASN A 384 2.06 6.88 -9.43
C ASN A 384 1.38 5.51 -9.33
N GLY A 385 2.08 4.45 -9.75
CA GLY A 385 1.53 3.10 -9.82
C GLY A 385 0.62 2.83 -11.02
N GLN A 386 0.47 3.78 -11.95
CA GLN A 386 -0.25 3.58 -13.20
C GLN A 386 0.71 3.26 -14.36
N CYS A 387 0.28 2.35 -15.23
CA CYS A 387 1.00 1.96 -16.44
C CYS A 387 0.03 1.57 -17.55
N TYR A 388 0.37 1.92 -18.78
CA TYR A 388 -0.24 1.38 -19.98
C TYR A 388 0.75 0.47 -20.69
N LEU A 389 0.28 -0.72 -21.02
CA LEU A 389 0.97 -1.67 -21.89
C LEU A 389 0.33 -1.62 -23.26
N GLY A 390 1.15 -1.55 -24.31
CA GLY A 390 0.73 -1.66 -25.71
C GLY A 390 1.30 -2.93 -26.31
N LEU A 391 0.50 -3.70 -27.04
CA LEU A 391 0.96 -4.91 -27.73
C LEU A 391 0.48 -4.85 -29.17
N VAL A 392 1.41 -4.91 -30.12
CA VAL A 392 1.07 -5.04 -31.53
C VAL A 392 1.43 -6.44 -32.02
N THR A 393 0.47 -7.11 -32.65
CA THR A 393 0.65 -8.43 -33.28
C THR A 393 0.17 -8.32 -34.73
N SER A 394 1.05 -8.59 -35.69
CA SER A 394 0.80 -8.37 -37.13
C SER A 394 0.38 -6.93 -37.46
N THR A 395 -0.92 -6.60 -37.36
CA THR A 395 -1.46 -5.25 -37.59
C THR A 395 -2.41 -4.77 -36.48
N LYS A 396 -2.76 -5.63 -35.52
CA LYS A 396 -3.71 -5.29 -34.45
C LYS A 396 -2.94 -4.78 -33.23
N VAL A 397 -3.27 -3.58 -32.78
CA VAL A 397 -2.71 -2.98 -31.58
C VAL A 397 -3.71 -3.10 -30.43
N ARG A 398 -3.33 -3.81 -29.37
CA ARG A 398 -4.09 -3.94 -28.12
C ARG A 398 -3.42 -3.15 -27.01
N TYR A 399 -4.14 -2.90 -25.93
CA TYR A 399 -3.58 -2.26 -24.75
C TYR A 399 -4.15 -2.86 -23.45
N LYS A 400 -3.41 -2.71 -22.36
CA LYS A 400 -3.86 -3.00 -20.99
C LYS A 400 -3.50 -1.84 -20.08
N PHE A 401 -4.45 -1.40 -19.26
CA PHE A 401 -4.19 -0.44 -18.20
C PHE A 401 -3.93 -1.19 -16.89
N LEU A 402 -2.91 -0.76 -16.15
CA LEU A 402 -2.55 -1.27 -14.83
C LEU A 402 -2.63 -0.13 -13.82
N GLN A 403 -3.19 -0.41 -12.65
CA GLN A 403 -3.20 0.49 -11.51
C GLN A 403 -2.88 -0.29 -10.24
N PHE A 404 -1.79 0.10 -9.60
CA PHE A 404 -1.38 -0.42 -8.30
C PHE A 404 -1.47 0.66 -7.22
N ASN A 405 -1.32 0.24 -5.97
CA ASN A 405 -1.25 1.16 -4.84
C ASN A 405 -0.14 2.21 -5.07
N PRO A 406 -0.46 3.52 -5.10
CA PRO A 406 0.47 4.56 -5.52
C PRO A 406 1.66 4.75 -4.56
N PHE A 407 1.59 4.19 -3.34
CA PHE A 407 2.60 4.33 -2.28
C PHE A 407 3.61 3.19 -2.24
N LEU A 408 3.59 2.26 -3.21
CA LEU A 408 4.67 1.31 -3.38
C LEU A 408 5.95 1.99 -3.82
N THR A 409 7.08 1.32 -3.60
CA THR A 409 8.37 1.87 -4.00
C THR A 409 8.53 1.88 -5.53
N ARG A 410 9.46 2.69 -6.05
CA ARG A 410 9.72 2.77 -7.49
C ARG A 410 10.09 1.40 -8.05
N LYS A 411 10.98 0.69 -7.37
CA LYS A 411 11.44 -0.63 -7.80
C LYS A 411 10.31 -1.67 -7.78
N GLU A 412 9.44 -1.63 -6.79
CA GLU A 412 8.26 -2.51 -6.75
C GLU A 412 7.33 -2.26 -7.95
N HIS A 413 7.01 -0.99 -8.25
CA HIS A 413 6.22 -0.68 -9.44
C HIS A 413 6.88 -1.16 -10.73
N GLN A 414 8.19 -0.92 -10.89
CA GLN A 414 8.95 -1.40 -12.06
C GLN A 414 8.83 -2.91 -12.24
N LEU A 415 9.02 -3.68 -11.17
CA LEU A 415 8.93 -5.13 -11.22
C LEU A 415 7.50 -5.59 -11.49
N MET A 416 6.49 -4.99 -10.86
CA MET A 416 5.09 -5.36 -11.08
C MET A 416 4.59 -5.04 -12.49
N PHE A 417 4.98 -3.88 -13.05
CA PHE A 417 4.67 -3.56 -14.45
C PHE A 417 5.28 -4.59 -15.40
N ALA A 418 6.55 -4.96 -15.19
CA ALA A 418 7.22 -5.98 -15.99
C ALA A 418 6.57 -7.38 -15.86
N ILE A 419 6.18 -7.78 -14.64
CA ILE A 419 5.49 -9.04 -14.38
C ILE A 419 4.16 -9.07 -15.16
N GLU A 420 3.34 -8.04 -14.99
CA GLU A 420 2.05 -7.96 -15.67
C GLU A 420 2.18 -7.86 -17.18
N ALA A 421 3.28 -7.30 -17.69
CA ALA A 421 3.56 -7.26 -19.12
C ALA A 421 3.76 -8.66 -19.69
N PHE A 422 4.60 -9.50 -19.08
CA PHE A 422 4.77 -10.88 -19.52
C PHE A 422 3.49 -11.72 -19.36
N VAL A 423 2.80 -11.59 -18.21
CA VAL A 423 1.53 -12.31 -17.98
C VAL A 423 0.49 -11.92 -19.02
N TRP A 424 0.41 -10.64 -19.36
CA TRP A 424 -0.55 -10.15 -20.35
C TRP A 424 -0.19 -10.64 -21.75
N VAL A 425 1.06 -10.50 -22.18
CA VAL A 425 1.52 -10.99 -23.49
C VAL A 425 1.25 -12.48 -23.64
N GLU A 426 1.60 -13.30 -22.65
CA GLU A 426 1.35 -14.75 -22.67
C GLU A 426 -0.15 -15.04 -22.88
N LYS A 427 -1.03 -14.31 -22.19
CA LYS A 427 -2.48 -14.44 -22.36
C LYS A 427 -2.95 -14.05 -23.75
N GLU A 428 -2.47 -12.92 -24.29
CA GLU A 428 -2.87 -12.43 -25.61
C GLU A 428 -2.42 -13.35 -26.75
N LEU A 429 -1.23 -13.95 -26.62
CA LEU A 429 -0.71 -14.90 -27.61
C LEU A 429 -1.46 -16.23 -27.60
N ARG A 430 -2.04 -16.64 -26.48
CA ARG A 430 -2.90 -17.85 -26.39
C ARG A 430 -4.27 -17.68 -27.04
N ILE A 431 -4.84 -16.48 -27.03
CA ILE A 431 -6.17 -16.19 -27.59
C ILE A 431 -6.16 -16.23 -29.12
N ASN A 432 -5.00 -15.97 -29.75
CA ASN A 432 -4.84 -15.98 -31.20
C ASN A 432 -4.38 -17.36 -31.73
N CYS A 433 -4.75 -18.45 -31.06
CA CYS A 433 -4.52 -19.84 -31.49
C CYS A 433 -5.78 -20.45 -32.09
#